data_AF-A0A6J7GIA5-F1
#
_entry.id   AF-A0A6J7GIA5-F1
#
_cell.length_a   1.000
_cell.length_b   1.000
_cell.length_c   1.000
_cell.angle_alpha   90.00
_cell.angle_beta   90.00
_cell.angle_gamma   90.00
#
_symmetry.space_group_name_H-M   'P 1'
#
loop_
_entity.id
_entity.type
_entity.pdbx_description
1 polymer ?
#
loop_
_entity_poly.entity_id
_entity_poly.type
_entity_poly.pdbx_seq_one_letter_code
_entity_poly.pdbx_strand_id
1 'polypeptide(L)' 'MATLDKIRKANFAESESEVDKGVWAVAAPIVVSNRVLAAVSVAAPTFHMDEEARASIRIKVSQAALEIADAIASSAIDLV' A
#
# COMPACT_ATOMS: atom_id res chain seq x y z
N MET A 1 -15.68 -1.27 5.51
CA MET A 1 -14.48 -1.71 6.25
C MET A 1 -14.14 -3.14 5.89
N ALA A 2 -12.95 -3.39 5.34
CA ALA A 2 -12.44 -4.74 5.13
C ALA A 2 -11.86 -5.30 6.44
N THR A 3 -12.13 -6.57 6.75
CA THR A 3 -11.54 -7.27 7.91
C THR A 3 -10.02 -7.38 7.75
N LEU A 4 -9.26 -7.36 8.85
CA LEU A 4 -7.78 -7.51 8.85
C LEU A 4 -7.30 -8.74 8.05
N ASP A 5 -8.07 -9.82 8.05
CA ASP A 5 -7.74 -11.02 7.27
C ASP A 5 -7.81 -10.81 5.76
N LYS A 6 -8.70 -9.92 5.29
CA LYS A 6 -8.78 -9.55 3.87
C LYS A 6 -7.59 -8.70 3.47
N ILE A 7 -7.17 -7.77 4.34
CA ILE A 7 -5.98 -6.93 4.11
C ILE A 7 -4.72 -7.81 4.04
N ARG A 8 -4.57 -8.76 4.96
CA ARG A 8 -3.45 -9.73 4.95
C ARG A 8 -3.42 -10.57 3.67
N LYS A 9 -4.56 -11.01 3.15
CA LYS A 9 -4.64 -11.79 1.91
C LYS A 9 -4.43 -10.94 0.65
N ALA A 10 -4.92 -9.70 0.65
CA ALA A 10 -4.84 -8.80 -0.49
C ALA A 10 -3.48 -8.08 -0.59
N ASN A 11 -2.73 -8.01 0.51
CA ASN A 11 -1.48 -7.26 0.63
C ASN A 11 -1.61 -5.75 0.37
N PHE A 12 -2.82 -5.21 0.53
CA PHE A 12 -3.10 -3.79 0.58
C PHE A 12 -4.38 -3.53 1.39
N ALA A 13 -4.53 -2.29 1.86
CA ALA A 13 -5.72 -1.79 2.52
C ALA A 13 -6.25 -0.59 1.75
N GLU A 14 -7.58 -0.44 1.69
CA GLU A 14 -8.24 0.75 1.16
C GLU A 14 -9.08 1.41 2.24
N SER A 15 -9.15 2.73 2.16
CA SER A 15 -10.01 3.57 2.97
C SER A 15 -10.71 4.59 2.07
N GLU A 16 -12.03 4.72 2.22
CA GLU A 16 -12.83 5.70 1.47
C GLU A 16 -13.58 6.58 2.46
N SER A 17 -13.33 7.89 2.39
CA SER A 17 -13.97 8.92 3.22
C SER A 17 -13.92 8.68 4.74
N GLU A 18 -12.92 7.94 5.23
CA GLU A 18 -12.74 7.65 6.66
C GLU A 18 -12.12 8.82 7.43
N VAL A 19 -11.30 9.64 6.75
CA VAL A 19 -10.63 10.82 7.34
C VAL A 19 -11.20 12.11 6.77
N ASP A 20 -11.29 12.23 5.44
CA ASP A 20 -11.84 13.40 4.75
C ASP A 20 -12.88 12.99 3.71
N LYS A 21 -14.03 13.70 3.70
CA LYS A 21 -15.09 13.45 2.72
C LYS A 21 -14.56 13.66 1.30
N GLY A 22 -14.74 12.66 0.44
CA GLY A 22 -14.31 12.74 -0.96
C GLY A 22 -12.84 12.40 -1.18
N VAL A 23 -12.15 11.82 -0.20
CA VAL A 23 -10.81 11.24 -0.36
C VAL A 23 -10.90 9.73 -0.34
N TRP A 24 -10.21 9.10 -1.29
CA TRP A 24 -9.93 7.67 -1.30
C TRP A 24 -8.43 7.48 -1.11
N ALA A 25 -8.07 6.48 -0.31
CA ALA A 25 -6.69 6.10 -0.07
C ALA A 25 -6.50 4.59 -0.18
N VAL A 26 -5.34 4.20 -0.68
CA VAL A 26 -4.86 2.83 -0.69
C VAL A 26 -3.45 2.78 -0.12
N ALA A 27 -3.16 1.76 0.67
CA ALA A 27 -1.86 1.53 1.28
C ALA A 27 -1.42 0.08 1.15
N ALA A 28 -0.13 -0.16 0.94
CA ALA A 28 0.47 -1.49 0.95
C ALA A 28 1.58 -1.57 2.02
N PRO A 29 1.73 -2.71 2.71
CA PRO A 29 2.73 -2.89 3.74
C PRO A 29 4.11 -3.15 3.14
N ILE A 30 5.14 -2.56 3.75
CA ILE A 30 6.54 -2.85 3.47
C ILE A 30 6.98 -3.92 4.50
N VAL A 31 7.23 -5.14 4.01
CA VAL A 31 7.54 -6.30 4.85
C VAL A 31 8.98 -6.73 4.60
N VAL A 32 9.81 -6.69 5.65
CA VAL A 32 11.21 -7.12 5.61
C VAL A 32 11.41 -8.19 6.68
N SER A 33 12.07 -9.30 6.33
CA SER A 33 12.31 -10.42 7.25
C SER A 33 11.06 -10.89 8.00
N ASN A 34 9.92 -10.99 7.28
CA ASN A 34 8.61 -11.39 7.82
C ASN A 34 8.05 -10.47 8.93
N ARG A 35 8.53 -9.22 9.00
CA ARG A 35 8.01 -8.16 9.87
C ARG A 35 7.52 -6.98 9.04
N VAL A 36 6.36 -6.43 9.39
CA VAL A 36 5.90 -5.15 8.84
C VAL A 36 6.79 -4.05 9.42
N LEU A 37 7.51 -3.35 8.55
CA LEU A 37 8.42 -2.27 8.92
C LEU A 37 7.74 -0.90 8.77
N ALA A 38 6.97 -0.74 7.70
CA ALA A 38 6.28 0.50 7.33
C ALA A 38 5.11 0.19 6.37
N ALA A 39 4.45 1.25 5.86
CA ALA A 39 3.51 1.16 4.75
C ALA A 39 3.69 2.36 3.81
N VAL A 40 3.38 2.18 2.54
CA VAL A 40 3.32 3.25 1.53
C VAL A 40 1.87 3.44 1.11
N SER A 41 1.42 4.69 1.01
CA SER A 41 0.03 5.02 0.69
C SER A 41 -0.08 6.08 -0.40
N VAL A 42 -1.13 5.97 -1.21
CA VAL A 42 -1.59 7.00 -2.13
C VAL A 42 -2.97 7.46 -1.68
N ALA A 43 -3.16 8.77 -1.57
CA ALA A 43 -4.45 9.40 -1.32
C ALA A 43 -4.81 10.30 -2.49
N ALA A 44 -6.05 10.21 -2.97
CA ALA A 44 -6.54 10.98 -4.11
C ALA A 44 -8.02 11.38 -3.93
N PRO A 45 -8.46 12.50 -4.54
CA PRO A 45 -9.88 12.86 -4.54
C PRO A 45 -10.71 11.84 -5.32
N THR A 46 -11.87 11.45 -4.78
CA THR A 46 -12.73 10.40 -5.37
C THR A 46 -13.28 10.76 -6.74
N PHE A 47 -13.49 12.04 -7.04
CA PHE A 47 -14.03 12.51 -8.33
C PHE A 47 -13.06 12.37 -9.51
N HIS A 48 -11.78 12.06 -9.27
CA HIS A 48 -10.80 11.71 -10.29
C HIS A 48 -10.54 10.19 -10.38
N MET A 49 -11.20 9.37 -9.55
CA MET A 49 -10.84 7.98 -9.32
C MET A 49 -11.97 7.04 -9.74
N ASP A 50 -12.02 6.71 -11.03
CA ASP A 50 -12.82 5.58 -11.52
C ASP A 50 -12.21 4.23 -11.12
N GLU A 51 -12.92 3.14 -11.37
CA GLU A 51 -12.46 1.81 -10.95
C GLU A 51 -11.17 1.37 -11.67
N GLU A 52 -10.96 1.79 -12.92
CA GLU A 52 -9.75 1.49 -13.67
C GLU A 52 -8.53 2.18 -13.05
N ALA A 53 -8.67 3.47 -12.71
CA ALA A 53 -7.65 4.23 -12.00
C ALA A 53 -7.36 3.62 -10.62
N ARG A 54 -8.40 3.30 -9.84
CA ARG A 54 -8.25 2.65 -8.52
C ARG A 54 -7.52 1.32 -8.63
N ALA A 55 -7.90 0.47 -9.60
CA ALA A 55 -7.24 -0.80 -9.85
C ALA A 55 -5.75 -0.63 -10.23
N SER A 56 -5.44 0.33 -11.11
CA SER A 56 -4.06 0.66 -11.49
C SER A 56 -3.24 1.11 -10.29
N ILE A 57 -3.80 1.96 -9.42
CA ILE A 57 -3.11 2.48 -8.24
C ILE A 57 -2.88 1.36 -7.22
N ARG A 58 -3.85 0.47 -6.97
CA ARG A 58 -3.66 -0.70 -6.08
C ARG A 58 -2.44 -1.53 -6.50
N ILE A 59 -2.31 -1.81 -7.79
CA ILE A 59 -1.19 -2.59 -8.34
C ILE A 59 0.13 -1.84 -8.12
N LYS A 60 0.19 -0.56 -8.51
CA LYS A 60 1.41 0.25 -8.41
C LYS A 60 1.87 0.45 -6.96
N VAL A 61 0.94 0.70 -6.04
CA VAL A 61 1.24 0.86 -4.61
C VAL A 61 1.78 -0.43 -4.01
N SER A 62 1.21 -1.58 -4.42
CA SER A 62 1.71 -2.89 -3.98
C SER A 62 3.11 -3.19 -4.55
N GLN A 63 3.35 -2.88 -5.82
CA GLN A 63 4.66 -3.03 -6.46
C GLN A 63 5.71 -2.12 -5.80
N ALA A 64 5.38 -0.85 -5.56
CA ALA A 64 6.27 0.07 -4.87
C ALA A 64 6.63 -0.41 -3.46
N ALA A 65 5.68 -0.98 -2.71
CA ALA A 65 5.95 -1.54 -1.40
C ALA A 65 6.96 -2.71 -1.45
N LEU A 66 6.87 -3.56 -2.48
CA LEU A 66 7.82 -4.66 -2.72
C LEU A 66 9.20 -4.12 -3.10
N GLU A 67 9.28 -3.19 -4.04
CA GLU A 67 10.54 -2.57 -4.46
C GLU A 67 11.27 -1.88 -3.31
N ILE A 68 10.53 -1.19 -2.43
CA ILE A 68 11.07 -0.58 -1.22
C ILE A 68 11.58 -1.66 -0.25
N ALA A 69 10.83 -2.75 -0.07
CA ALA A 69 11.27 -3.86 0.78
C ALA A 69 12.57 -4.50 0.27
N ASP A 70 12.68 -4.73 -1.03
CA ASP A 70 13.87 -5.30 -1.69
C ASP A 70 15.08 -4.37 -1.56
N ALA A 71 14.88 -3.06 -1.74
CA ALA A 71 15.94 -2.07 -1.56
C ALA A 71 16.46 -2.05 -0.10
N ILE A 72 15.56 -2.07 0.88
CA ILE A 72 15.92 -2.11 2.31
C ILE A 72 16.67 -3.40 2.65
N ALA A 73 16.19 -4.55 2.15
CA ALA A 73 16.83 -5.84 2.37
C ALA A 73 18.25 -5.89 1.77
N SER A 74 18.44 -5.29 0.59
CA SER A 74 19.74 -5.26 -0.09
C SER A 74 20.73 -4.32 0.59
N SER A 75 20.31 -3.12 1.00
CA SER A 75 21.18 -2.18 1.73
C SER A 75 21.61 -2.69 3.11
N ALA A 76 20.86 -3.60 3.72
CA ALA A 76 21.27 -4.25 4.97
C ALA A 76 22.45 -5.23 4.78
N ILE A 77 22.69 -5.73 3.56
CA ILE A 77 23.80 -6.62 3.22
C ILE A 77 25.09 -5.83 2.99
N ASP A 78 25.01 -4.62 2.44
CA ASP A 78 26.16 -3.77 2.13
C ASP A 78 26.82 -3.10 3.37
N LEU A 79 26.24 -3.28 4.56
CA LEU A 79 26.68 -2.71 5.84
C LEU A 79 27.50 -3.69 6.71
N VAL A 80 27.84 -4.88 6.20
CA VAL A 80 28.61 -5.95 6.89
C VAL A 80 29.90 -6.26 6.12
#